data_AF-A0A444JH79-F1
#
_entry.id   AF-A0A444JH79-F1
#
_cell.length_a   1.000
_cell.length_b   1.000
_cell.length_c   1.000
_cell.angle_alpha   90.00
_cell.angle_beta   90.00
_cell.angle_gamma   90.00
#
_symmetry.space_group_name_H-M   'P 1'
#
loop_
_entity.id
_entity.type
_entity.pdbx_description
1 polymer ?
#
loop_
_entity_poly.entity_id
_entity_poly.type
_entity_poly.pdbx_seq_one_letter_code
_entity_poly.pdbx_strand_id
1 'polypeptide(L)'
;MPTISMFYGIIIYMYYFDNKEHQTPHIHANYAEHDAVISIPEGDVLKGEMPNKKLKLIKAWIEIHQEDLTADWKLAVEGQQPYKIKPLR
;
A
#
# COMPACT_ATOMS: atom_id res chain seq x y z
N MET A 1 11.90 -4.37 0.96
CA MET A 1 10.75 -3.48 0.66
C MET A 1 10.58 -3.36 -0.84
N PRO A 2 9.86 -4.29 -1.49
CA PRO A 2 9.50 -4.17 -2.89
C PRO A 2 8.51 -3.02 -3.12
N THR A 3 8.86 -2.08 -4.01
CA THR A 3 7.89 -1.15 -4.60
C THR A 3 6.97 -1.93 -5.52
N ILE A 4 5.66 -1.83 -5.33
CA ILE A 4 4.66 -2.56 -6.12
C ILE A 4 3.98 -1.68 -7.16
N SER A 5 3.90 -0.35 -6.94
CA SER A 5 3.33 0.60 -7.90
C SER A 5 3.84 2.02 -7.67
N MET A 6 3.70 2.88 -8.67
CA MET A 6 4.03 4.31 -8.58
C MET A 6 3.12 5.13 -9.49
N PHE A 7 2.46 6.16 -8.95
CA PHE A 7 1.56 7.05 -9.70
C PHE A 7 1.44 8.42 -9.04
N TYR A 8 1.33 9.49 -9.84
CA TYR A 8 1.13 10.86 -9.33
C TYR A 8 2.14 11.30 -8.24
N GLY A 9 3.37 10.79 -8.32
CA GLY A 9 4.45 11.01 -7.34
C GLY A 9 4.35 10.16 -6.06
N ILE A 10 3.32 9.32 -5.94
CA ILE A 10 3.10 8.41 -4.82
C ILE A 10 3.83 7.09 -5.13
N ILE A 11 4.63 6.62 -4.17
CA ILE A 11 5.33 5.34 -4.23
C ILE A 11 4.61 4.38 -3.30
N ILE A 12 4.13 3.25 -3.84
CA ILE A 12 3.47 2.21 -3.05
C ILE A 12 4.39 1.01 -2.91
N TYR A 13 4.53 0.50 -1.68
CA TYR A 13 5.40 -0.62 -1.37
C TYR A 13 4.86 -1.47 -0.21
N MET A 14 5.44 -2.66 -0.04
CA MET A 14 5.17 -3.56 1.09
C MET A 14 6.49 -3.97 1.76
N TYR A 15 6.47 -4.17 3.07
CA TYR A 15 7.59 -4.77 3.81
C TYR A 15 7.42 -6.28 3.92
N TYR A 16 8.55 -6.99 3.97
CA TYR A 16 8.54 -8.42 4.23
C TYR A 16 8.29 -8.69 5.72
N PHE A 17 7.54 -9.74 6.02
CA PHE A 17 7.23 -10.17 7.39
C PHE A 17 6.52 -9.10 8.25
N ASP A 18 5.87 -8.13 7.61
CA ASP A 18 5.20 -7.00 8.28
C ASP A 18 3.76 -7.35 8.68
N ASN A 19 3.62 -8.26 9.63
CA ASN A 19 2.33 -8.71 10.16
C ASN A 19 2.22 -8.57 11.69
N LYS A 20 3.17 -7.88 12.33
CA LYS A 20 3.28 -7.78 13.79
C LYS A 20 2.57 -6.58 14.39
N GLU A 21 2.67 -5.39 13.78
CA GLU A 21 2.12 -4.16 14.35
C GLU A 21 0.60 -4.01 14.15
N HIS A 22 0.09 -4.32 12.95
CA HIS A 22 -1.31 -4.01 12.61
C HIS A 22 -2.21 -5.25 12.47
N GLN A 23 -1.63 -6.45 12.31
CA GLN A 23 -2.34 -7.72 12.06
C GLN A 23 -3.40 -7.70 10.93
N THR A 24 -3.41 -6.63 10.12
CA THR A 24 -4.33 -6.43 9.00
C THR A 24 -3.54 -6.24 7.70
N PRO A 25 -4.10 -6.63 6.55
CA PRO A 25 -3.56 -6.28 5.24
C PRO A 25 -3.37 -4.77 5.10
N HIS A 26 -2.19 -4.36 4.68
CA HIS A 26 -1.87 -2.94 4.51
C HIS A 26 -0.76 -2.74 3.48
N ILE A 27 -0.69 -1.51 2.97
CA ILE A 27 0.41 -1.00 2.16
C ILE A 27 1.09 0.15 2.87
N HIS A 28 2.30 0.45 2.42
CA HIS A 28 2.99 1.66 2.78
C HIS A 28 3.03 2.58 1.56
N ALA A 29 2.83 3.87 1.80
CA ALA A 29 2.79 4.89 0.77
C ALA A 29 3.69 6.06 1.16
N ASN A 30 4.58 6.44 0.25
CA ASN A 30 5.42 7.63 0.37
C ASN A 30 5.03 8.67 -0.69
N TYR A 31 4.98 9.94 -0.30
CA TYR A 31 4.85 11.10 -1.19
C TYR A 31 5.58 12.30 -0.59
N ALA A 32 6.67 12.73 -1.22
CA ALA A 32 7.52 13.83 -0.73
C ALA A 32 7.98 13.58 0.72
N GLU A 33 7.62 14.46 1.65
CA GLU A 33 7.92 14.34 3.09
C GLU A 33 6.92 13.47 3.87
N HIS A 34 5.84 13.02 3.22
CA HIS A 34 4.76 12.29 3.86
C HIS A 34 4.90 10.78 3.67
N ASP A 35 4.72 10.04 4.75
CA ASP A 35 4.70 8.58 4.81
C ASP A 35 3.47 8.10 5.57
N ALA A 36 2.78 7.09 5.03
CA ALA A 36 1.62 6.50 5.66
C ALA A 36 1.54 4.99 5.48
N VAL A 37 1.05 4.31 6.52
CA VAL A 37 0.59 2.91 6.46
C VAL A 37 -0.91 2.93 6.27
N ILE A 38 -1.41 2.23 5.25
CA ILE A 38 -2.80 2.34 4.79
C ILE A 38 -3.42 0.93 4.73
N SER A 39 -4.56 0.74 5.37
CA SER A 39 -5.27 -0.54 5.44
C SER A 39 -5.83 -0.96 4.07
N ILE A 40 -6.01 -2.27 3.91
CA ILE A 40 -6.75 -2.87 2.80
C ILE A 40 -7.91 -3.68 3.40
N PRO A 41 -9.12 -3.63 2.83
CA PRO A 41 -9.50 -2.85 1.64
C PRO A 41 -9.93 -1.39 1.89
N GLU A 42 -10.17 -0.99 3.14
CA GLU A 42 -10.86 0.29 3.43
C GLU A 42 -10.02 1.55 3.13
N GLY A 43 -8.69 1.40 3.05
CA GLY A 43 -7.76 2.49 2.74
C GLY A 43 -7.55 3.46 3.89
N ASP A 44 -7.81 3.05 5.13
CA ASP A 44 -7.68 3.92 6.30
C ASP A 44 -6.23 4.05 6.74
N VAL A 45 -5.85 5.24 7.21
CA VAL A 45 -4.48 5.50 7.66
C VAL A 45 -4.30 4.84 9.04
N LEU A 46 -3.46 3.81 9.09
CA LEU A 46 -3.10 3.09 10.31
C LEU A 46 -1.97 3.79 11.08
N LYS A 47 -1.07 4.47 10.36
CA LYS A 47 0.10 5.17 10.92
C LYS A 47 0.59 6.22 9.93
N GLY A 48 1.18 7.29 10.46
CA GLY A 48 1.72 8.39 9.66
C GLY A 48 0.63 9.32 9.13
N GLU A 49 0.93 10.03 8.05
CA GLU A 49 0.02 11.01 7.46
C GLU A 49 0.20 11.09 5.95
N MET A 50 -0.86 11.53 5.27
CA MET A 50 -0.85 11.69 3.82
C MET A 50 -1.79 12.85 3.45
N PRO A 51 -1.40 13.75 2.52
CA PRO A 51 -2.29 14.82 2.09
C PRO A 51 -3.61 14.25 1.56
N ASN A 52 -4.74 14.83 1.97
CA ASN A 52 -6.08 14.32 1.68
C ASN A 52 -6.32 14.03 0.18
N LYS A 53 -5.76 14.84 -0.72
CA LYS A 53 -5.86 14.62 -2.17
C LYS A 53 -5.12 13.35 -2.63
N LYS A 54 -3.96 13.07 -2.04
CA LYS A 54 -3.16 11.86 -2.33
C LYS A 54 -3.79 10.63 -1.72
N LEU A 55 -4.28 10.72 -0.48
CA LEU A 55 -5.01 9.63 0.17
C LEU A 55 -6.24 9.20 -0.66
N LYS A 56 -6.98 10.14 -1.25
CA LYS A 56 -8.10 9.83 -2.16
C LYS A 56 -7.68 9.02 -3.40
N LEU A 57 -6.53 9.37 -4.00
CA LEU A 57 -5.98 8.61 -5.13
C LEU A 57 -5.58 7.20 -4.70
N ILE A 58 -4.95 7.07 -3.53
CA ILE A 58 -4.56 5.76 -2.99
C ILE A 58 -5.80 4.92 -2.70
N LYS A 59 -6.84 5.47 -2.07
CA LYS A 59 -8.11 4.77 -1.82
C LYS A 59 -8.75 4.26 -3.11
N ALA A 60 -8.83 5.11 -4.14
CA ALA A 60 -9.35 4.70 -5.45
C ALA A 60 -8.51 3.60 -6.09
N TRP A 61 -7.18 3.66 -5.95
CA TRP A 61 -6.28 2.63 -6.45
C TRP A 61 -6.42 1.31 -5.68
N ILE A 62 -6.57 1.35 -4.35
CA ILE A 62 -6.84 0.16 -3.52
C ILE A 62 -8.14 -0.50 -3.98
N GLU A 63 -9.20 0.27 -4.20
CA GLU A 63 -10.50 -0.24 -4.64
C GLU A 63 -10.42 -1.02 -5.95
N ILE A 64 -9.61 -0.55 -6.90
CA ILE A 64 -9.43 -1.21 -8.20
C ILE A 64 -8.60 -2.50 -8.09
N HIS A 65 -7.74 -2.61 -7.07
CA HIS A 65 -6.72 -3.64 -6.94
C HIS A 65 -6.81 -4.46 -5.64
N GLN A 66 -7.98 -4.53 -5.01
CA GLN A 66 -8.15 -5.19 -3.70
C GLN A 66 -7.67 -6.65 -3.71
N GLU A 67 -7.99 -7.42 -4.76
CA GLU A 67 -7.59 -8.83 -4.88
C GLU A 67 -6.08 -8.97 -5.05
N ASP A 68 -5.50 -8.20 -5.98
CA ASP A 68 -4.05 -8.17 -6.24
C ASP A 68 -3.28 -7.81 -4.96
N LEU A 69 -3.72 -6.77 -4.26
CA LEU A 69 -3.13 -6.30 -3.01
C LEU A 69 -3.22 -7.32 -1.88
N THR A 70 -4.36 -8.02 -1.77
CA THR A 70 -4.54 -9.07 -0.76
C THR A 70 -3.60 -10.25 -1.02
N ALA A 71 -3.41 -10.63 -2.29
CA ALA A 71 -2.48 -11.68 -2.68
C ALA A 71 -1.01 -11.25 -2.43
N ASP A 72 -0.65 -10.04 -2.86
CA ASP A 72 0.69 -9.48 -2.67
C ASP A 72 1.05 -9.31 -1.20
N TRP A 73 0.10 -8.93 -0.35
CA TRP A 73 0.32 -8.84 1.10
C TRP A 73 0.64 -10.21 1.69
N LYS A 74 -0.08 -11.27 1.29
CA LYS A 74 0.22 -12.65 1.73
C LYS A 74 1.64 -13.07 1.34
N LEU A 75 2.04 -12.80 0.11
CA LEU A 75 3.42 -13.05 -0.34
C LEU A 75 4.42 -12.27 0.53
N ALA A 76 4.18 -10.98 0.74
CA ALA A 76 5.07 -10.13 1.51
C ALA A 76 5.26 -10.62 2.95
N VAL A 77 4.18 -10.99 3.66
CA VAL A 77 4.27 -11.47 5.05
C VAL A 77 4.95 -12.84 5.18
N GLU A 78 4.96 -13.63 4.11
CA GLU A 78 5.73 -14.88 4.02
C GLU A 78 7.20 -14.65 3.57
N GLY A 79 7.58 -13.40 3.30
CA GLY A 79 8.92 -13.05 2.80
C GLY A 79 9.12 -13.32 1.30
N GLN A 80 8.04 -13.59 0.57
CA GLN A 80 8.04 -13.80 -0.87
C GLN A 80 7.87 -12.49 -1.62
N GLN A 81 8.45 -12.39 -2.81
CA GLN A 81 8.39 -11.19 -3.63
C GLN A 81 6.97 -10.95 -4.18
N PRO A 82 6.32 -9.81 -3.84
CA PRO A 82 5.05 -9.40 -4.42
C PRO A 82 5.24 -8.96 -5.87
N TYR A 83 4.15 -8.96 -6.61
CA TYR A 83 4.14 -8.58 -8.00
C TYR A 83 4.08 -7.04 -8.18
N LYS A 84 4.27 -6.59 -9.42
CA LYS A 84 4.00 -5.20 -9.79
C LYS A 84 2.52 -5.07 -10.10
N ILE A 85 1.87 -4.08 -9.50
CA ILE A 85 0.47 -3.76 -9.74
C ILE A 85 0.40 -2.51 -10.62
N LYS A 86 -0.54 -2.48 -11.56
CA LYS A 86 -0.68 -1.36 -12.51
C LYS A 86 -0.94 -0.04 -11.74
N PRO A 87 -0.39 1.08 -12.20
CA PRO A 87 -0.64 2.38 -11.56
C PRO A 87 -2.05 2.91 -11.86
N LEU A 88 -2.58 3.75 -10.96
CA LEU A 88 -3.78 4.53 -11.23
C LEU A 88 -3.54 5.47 -12.42
N ARG A 89 -4.49 5.52 -13.35
CA ARG A 89 -4.43 6.37 -14.56
C ARG A 89 -5.46 7.47 -14.48
#